data_AF-A0AB34QSW9-F1
#
_entry.id   AF-A0AB34QSW9-F1
#
_cell.length_a   1.000
_cell.length_b   1.000
_cell.length_c   1.000
_cell.angle_alpha   90.00
_cell.angle_beta   90.00
_cell.angle_gamma   90.00
#
_symmetry.space_group_name_H-M   'P 1'
#
loop_
_entity.id
_entity.type
_entity.pdbx_description
1 polymer ?
#
loop_
_entity_poly.entity_id
_entity_poly.type
_entity_poly.pdbx_seq_one_letter_code
_entity_poly.pdbx_strand_id
1 'polypeptide(L)'
;MDIKIPRSFETSDKAHADLFNDMLKTLLHNDTGISEQLTNHIDDSRQHSSEVEKKKWNESQLYKITGDNGVHLLDISVDSKIFDTIKDKGTCTFYAPSGIEDSPSQFAMRGMQTVGQNNIGTGFAIDTAGNAYYFNYNTGDIAITWNRIPSTSDINKWNNSQLHKITRDNGQAFYKSIGETTDYNEMTETGMYLIYNTGLNGPKEIRRAFMIVISYGNTLLQTIYDAVNGINSFCRIRKTDYTWTEWEKQLTSSDLNAAWYNVNLNSNVNQYSVNPLKYSIRQNILYLRGSFEIVSANETEIARLTQKPSSLTVFTCATVGSYGSARMSLSKDGILKFDGLIANDPSKVTRIEINEEIPLW
;
A
#
# COMPACT_ATOMS: atom_id res chain seq x y z
N MET A 1 -69.41 -7.65 36.47
CA MET A 1 -69.85 -6.43 35.76
C MET A 1 -71.29 -6.65 35.35
N ASP A 2 -72.21 -5.73 35.64
CA ASP A 2 -73.62 -5.94 35.30
C ASP A 2 -73.89 -5.50 33.86
N ILE A 3 -74.08 -6.46 32.96
CA ILE A 3 -74.39 -6.20 31.55
C ILE A 3 -75.86 -5.79 31.45
N LYS A 4 -76.10 -4.59 30.93
CA LYS A 4 -77.46 -4.08 30.71
C LYS A 4 -77.98 -4.58 29.36
N ILE A 5 -79.11 -5.25 29.36
CA ILE A 5 -79.77 -5.72 28.13
C ILE A 5 -80.68 -4.60 27.60
N PRO A 6 -80.36 -3.98 26.44
CA PRO A 6 -81.23 -2.98 25.84
C PRO A 6 -82.53 -3.63 25.32
N ARG A 7 -83.62 -2.85 25.30
CA ARG A 7 -84.89 -3.30 24.73
C ARG A 7 -84.78 -3.42 23.21
N SER A 8 -85.60 -4.29 22.61
CA SER A 8 -85.73 -4.38 21.16
C SER A 8 -86.18 -3.04 20.58
N PHE A 9 -85.55 -2.64 19.48
CA PHE A 9 -85.96 -1.49 18.71
C PHE A 9 -87.11 -1.89 17.77
N GLU A 10 -88.23 -1.16 17.85
CA GLU A 10 -89.43 -1.43 17.06
C GLU A 10 -89.80 -0.21 16.22
N THR A 11 -90.00 -0.43 14.92
CA THR A 11 -90.46 0.58 13.96
C THR A 11 -91.26 -0.09 12.84
N SER A 12 -91.99 0.70 12.04
CA SER A 12 -92.76 0.20 10.90
C SER A 12 -91.88 -0.39 9.79
N ASP A 13 -90.62 0.05 9.69
CA ASP A 13 -89.63 -0.53 8.77
C ASP A 13 -88.93 -1.74 9.40
N LYS A 14 -89.49 -2.91 9.12
CA LYS A 14 -89.02 -4.17 9.70
C LYS A 14 -87.58 -4.52 9.32
N ALA A 15 -87.13 -4.19 8.11
CA ALA A 15 -85.80 -4.59 7.64
C ALA A 15 -84.68 -3.82 8.38
N HIS A 16 -84.87 -2.52 8.59
CA HIS A 16 -83.93 -1.72 9.39
C HIS A 16 -84.02 -2.04 10.88
N ALA A 17 -85.23 -2.34 11.39
CA ALA A 17 -85.40 -2.81 12.77
C ALA A 17 -84.65 -4.13 13.02
N ASP A 18 -84.77 -5.09 12.11
CA ASP A 18 -84.11 -6.39 12.19
C ASP A 18 -82.57 -6.23 12.14
N LEU A 19 -82.04 -5.42 11.22
CA LEU A 19 -80.58 -5.16 11.13
C LEU A 19 -80.02 -4.50 12.40
N PHE A 20 -80.72 -3.51 12.95
CA PHE A 20 -80.31 -2.83 14.19
C PHE A 20 -80.37 -3.78 15.40
N ASN A 21 -81.44 -4.57 15.51
CA ASN A 21 -81.58 -5.56 16.58
C ASN A 21 -80.54 -6.68 16.45
N ASP A 22 -80.13 -7.07 15.25
CA ASP A 22 -79.04 -8.03 15.04
C ASP A 22 -77.68 -7.46 15.44
N MET A 23 -77.40 -6.19 15.13
CA MET A 23 -76.21 -5.50 15.65
C MET A 23 -76.23 -5.44 17.19
N LEU A 24 -77.36 -5.13 17.82
CA LEU A 24 -77.51 -5.15 19.28
C LEU A 24 -77.23 -6.54 19.86
N LYS A 25 -77.68 -7.62 19.21
CA LYS A 25 -77.35 -8.99 19.63
C LYS A 25 -75.85 -9.27 19.53
N THR A 26 -75.18 -8.83 18.45
CA THR A 26 -73.72 -8.99 18.32
C THR A 26 -72.96 -8.23 19.39
N LEU A 27 -73.36 -6.99 19.69
CA LEU A 27 -72.76 -6.19 20.76
C LEU A 27 -72.95 -6.86 22.13
N LEU A 28 -74.17 -7.32 22.42
CA LEU A 28 -74.46 -8.02 23.67
C LEU A 28 -73.65 -9.33 23.79
N HIS A 29 -73.49 -10.07 22.70
CA HIS A 29 -72.67 -11.28 22.66
C HIS A 29 -71.19 -10.96 22.93
N ASN A 30 -70.65 -9.90 22.32
CA ASN A 30 -69.28 -9.47 22.54
C ASN A 30 -69.05 -8.99 23.98
N ASP A 31 -69.95 -8.17 24.53
CA ASP A 31 -69.86 -7.67 25.90
C ASP A 31 -69.94 -8.83 26.92
N THR A 32 -70.82 -9.80 26.65
CA THR A 32 -70.92 -11.02 27.47
C THR A 32 -69.63 -11.83 27.40
N GLY A 33 -69.11 -12.07 26.19
CA GLY A 33 -67.84 -12.77 26.00
C GLY A 33 -66.65 -12.07 26.65
N ILE A 34 -66.56 -10.74 26.58
CA ILE A 34 -65.52 -9.93 27.24
C ILE A 34 -65.67 -10.03 28.77
N SER A 35 -66.90 -9.93 29.29
CA SER A 35 -67.14 -10.04 30.73
C SER A 35 -66.77 -11.43 31.25
N GLU A 36 -67.11 -12.50 30.50
CA GLU A 36 -66.69 -13.86 30.83
C GLU A 36 -65.17 -14.02 30.80
N GLN A 37 -64.50 -13.50 29.77
CA GLN A 37 -63.03 -13.52 29.69
C GLN A 37 -62.37 -12.74 30.84
N LEU A 38 -62.89 -11.58 31.21
CA LEU A 38 -62.39 -10.79 32.33
C LEU A 38 -62.63 -11.49 33.66
N THR A 39 -63.80 -12.11 33.84
CA THR A 39 -64.11 -12.89 35.04
C THR A 39 -63.15 -14.07 35.16
N ASN A 40 -62.97 -14.82 34.08
CA ASN A 40 -61.98 -15.89 34.01
C ASN A 40 -60.55 -15.39 34.26
N HIS A 41 -60.19 -14.19 33.81
CA HIS A 41 -58.86 -13.59 34.06
C HIS A 41 -58.67 -13.13 35.51
N ILE A 42 -59.70 -12.56 36.13
CA ILE A 42 -59.69 -12.16 37.55
C ILE A 42 -59.62 -13.39 38.46
N ASP A 43 -60.38 -14.43 38.11
CA ASP A 43 -60.43 -15.71 38.84
C ASP A 43 -59.24 -16.62 38.50
N ASP A 44 -58.43 -16.29 37.48
CA ASP A 44 -57.18 -17.00 37.19
C ASP A 44 -56.14 -16.69 38.27
N SER A 45 -56.02 -17.62 39.21
CA SER A 45 -54.98 -17.59 40.26
C SER A 45 -53.54 -17.60 39.74
N ARG A 46 -53.32 -17.87 38.44
CA ARG A 46 -52.01 -17.70 37.79
C ARG A 46 -51.77 -16.21 37.53
N GLN A 47 -51.34 -15.50 38.57
CA GLN A 47 -50.87 -14.11 38.45
C GLN A 47 -49.74 -14.05 37.41
N HIS A 48 -49.78 -13.09 36.47
CA HIS A 48 -48.70 -12.88 35.49
C HIS A 48 -47.32 -12.71 36.14
N SER A 49 -47.32 -12.17 37.35
CA SER A 49 -46.22 -12.22 38.31
C SER A 49 -46.81 -11.93 39.70
N SER A 50 -46.51 -12.74 40.69
CA SER A 50 -46.94 -12.50 42.06
C SER A 50 -46.09 -11.44 42.76
N GLU A 51 -46.60 -10.82 43.83
CA GLU A 51 -45.79 -9.94 44.69
C GLU A 51 -44.59 -10.68 45.29
N VAL A 52 -44.73 -11.99 45.52
CA VAL A 52 -43.64 -12.88 45.94
C VAL A 52 -42.58 -13.03 44.85
N GLU A 53 -42.98 -13.18 43.58
CA GLU A 53 -42.06 -13.26 42.45
C GLU A 53 -41.37 -11.92 42.15
N LYS A 54 -42.12 -10.80 42.18
CA LYS A 54 -41.52 -9.46 42.04
C LYS A 54 -40.52 -9.19 43.15
N LYS A 55 -40.85 -9.55 44.40
CA LYS A 55 -39.93 -9.47 45.53
C LYS A 55 -38.69 -10.35 45.27
N LYS A 56 -38.87 -11.59 44.83
CA LYS A 56 -37.77 -12.50 44.48
C LYS A 56 -36.87 -11.94 43.37
N TRP A 57 -37.43 -11.30 42.34
CA TRP A 57 -36.65 -10.65 41.28
C TRP A 57 -35.91 -9.42 41.79
N ASN A 58 -36.55 -8.59 42.60
CA ASN A 58 -35.91 -7.42 43.21
C ASN A 58 -34.79 -7.83 44.20
N GLU A 59 -34.97 -8.93 44.92
CA GLU A 59 -33.97 -9.50 45.83
C GLU A 59 -32.93 -10.39 45.10
N SER A 60 -33.11 -10.66 43.80
CA SER A 60 -32.22 -11.56 43.05
C SER A 60 -30.81 -11.00 42.88
N GLN A 61 -30.67 -9.66 42.88
CA GLN A 61 -29.37 -9.01 42.95
C GLN A 61 -28.94 -8.88 44.42
N LEU A 62 -28.25 -9.90 44.92
CA LEU A 62 -27.77 -9.96 46.30
C LEU A 62 -26.64 -8.95 46.60
N TYR A 63 -25.93 -8.48 45.57
CA TYR A 63 -24.80 -7.57 45.71
C TYR A 63 -24.75 -6.58 44.53
N LYS A 64 -24.63 -5.28 44.82
CA LYS A 64 -24.55 -4.22 43.79
C LYS A 64 -23.10 -3.96 43.39
N ILE A 65 -22.80 -4.06 42.10
CA ILE A 65 -21.47 -3.72 41.54
C ILE A 65 -21.43 -2.31 40.94
N THR A 66 -22.59 -1.68 40.74
CA THR A 66 -22.81 -0.33 40.17
C THR A 66 -23.89 0.39 40.97
N GLY A 67 -23.95 1.71 40.83
CA GLY A 67 -25.02 2.54 41.40
C GLY A 67 -26.33 2.41 40.61
N ASP A 68 -27.45 2.74 41.26
CA ASP A 68 -28.81 2.55 40.70
C ASP A 68 -29.09 3.40 39.46
N ASN A 69 -28.32 4.48 39.26
CA ASN A 69 -28.45 5.35 38.10
C ASN A 69 -27.55 4.93 36.92
N GLY A 70 -27.04 3.68 36.92
CA GLY A 70 -26.13 3.18 35.89
C GLY A 70 -24.72 3.79 35.96
N VAL A 71 -24.34 4.30 37.13
CA VAL A 71 -23.03 4.91 37.40
C VAL A 71 -22.16 3.99 38.25
N HIS A 72 -20.94 4.44 38.55
CA HIS A 72 -20.05 3.73 39.47
C HIS A 72 -20.69 3.55 40.86
N LEU A 73 -20.32 2.49 41.57
CA LEU A 73 -20.82 2.23 42.92
C LEU A 73 -20.16 3.16 43.96
N LEU A 74 -18.86 3.39 43.81
CA LEU A 74 -18.04 4.14 44.77
C LEU A 74 -17.49 5.42 44.15
N ASP A 75 -17.85 6.56 44.72
CA ASP A 75 -17.26 7.86 44.39
C ASP A 75 -16.14 8.15 45.41
N ILE A 76 -14.90 8.23 44.93
CA ILE A 76 -13.72 8.34 45.78
C ILE A 76 -13.44 9.81 46.06
N SER A 77 -13.43 10.19 47.34
CA SER A 77 -13.12 11.56 47.76
C SER A 77 -11.66 11.94 47.47
N VAL A 78 -11.42 13.20 47.10
CA VAL A 78 -10.08 13.78 46.82
C VAL A 78 -9.09 13.63 47.98
N ASP A 79 -9.59 13.54 49.22
CA ASP A 79 -8.78 13.38 50.43
C ASP A 79 -8.63 11.91 50.87
N SER A 80 -8.99 10.96 50.00
CA SER A 80 -8.96 9.52 50.27
C SER A 80 -8.01 8.78 49.33
N LYS A 81 -7.82 7.49 49.61
CA LYS A 81 -7.13 6.53 48.74
C LYS A 81 -8.15 5.64 48.03
N ILE A 82 -7.87 5.29 46.78
CA ILE A 82 -8.61 4.29 46.02
C ILE A 82 -8.61 2.98 46.80
N PHE A 83 -7.44 2.51 47.25
CA PHE A 83 -7.31 1.23 47.95
C PHE A 83 -8.21 1.14 49.19
N ASP A 84 -8.16 2.13 50.08
CA ASP A 84 -8.94 2.13 51.31
C ASP A 84 -10.45 2.19 51.06
N THR A 85 -10.84 2.84 49.96
CA THR A 85 -12.25 2.94 49.58
C THR A 85 -12.79 1.61 49.04
N ILE A 86 -11.96 0.83 48.34
CA ILE A 86 -12.40 -0.39 47.64
C ILE A 86 -12.11 -1.70 48.40
N LYS A 87 -11.04 -1.82 49.20
CA LYS A 87 -10.51 -3.12 49.69
C LYS A 87 -11.52 -4.06 50.36
N ASP A 88 -12.45 -3.52 51.16
CA ASP A 88 -13.45 -4.27 51.93
C ASP A 88 -14.85 -4.27 51.28
N LYS A 89 -14.98 -3.73 50.06
CA LYS A 89 -16.28 -3.58 49.42
C LYS A 89 -16.72 -4.83 48.70
N GLY A 90 -15.81 -5.65 48.16
CA GLY A 90 -16.13 -6.72 47.22
C GLY A 90 -16.09 -6.22 45.77
N THR A 91 -16.51 -7.04 44.80
CA THR A 91 -16.51 -6.66 43.37
C THR A 91 -17.32 -5.39 43.12
N CYS A 92 -16.71 -4.28 42.69
CA CYS A 92 -17.44 -3.03 42.50
C CYS A 92 -16.79 -2.13 41.45
N THR A 93 -17.57 -1.18 40.96
CA THR A 93 -17.10 -0.08 40.10
C THR A 93 -16.84 1.17 40.92
N PHE A 94 -15.87 1.97 40.48
CA PHE A 94 -15.52 3.21 41.15
C PHE A 94 -15.19 4.32 40.16
N TYR A 95 -15.29 5.55 40.66
CA TYR A 95 -14.75 6.76 40.05
C TYR A 95 -13.75 7.39 41.01
N ALA A 96 -12.60 7.77 40.47
CA ALA A 96 -11.59 8.55 41.17
C ALA A 96 -11.40 9.88 40.42
N PRO A 97 -11.58 11.04 41.09
CA PRO A 97 -11.26 12.33 40.49
C PRO A 97 -9.75 12.50 40.30
N SER A 98 -9.34 13.55 39.59
CA SER A 98 -7.92 13.91 39.47
C SER A 98 -7.34 14.30 40.83
N GLY A 99 -6.10 13.91 41.12
CA GLY A 99 -5.38 14.31 42.33
C GLY A 99 -5.49 13.35 43.53
N ILE A 100 -6.10 12.18 43.34
CA ILE A 100 -6.11 11.11 44.35
C ILE A 100 -4.68 10.57 44.57
N GLU A 101 -4.28 10.40 45.83
CA GLU A 101 -2.89 10.09 46.23
C GLU A 101 -2.34 8.81 45.60
N ASP A 102 -3.12 7.73 45.64
CA ASP A 102 -2.72 6.40 45.13
C ASP A 102 -3.25 6.13 43.71
N SER A 103 -3.61 7.18 42.96
CA SER A 103 -3.93 7.11 41.54
C SER A 103 -2.65 7.04 40.69
N PRO A 104 -2.58 6.16 39.66
CA PRO A 104 -1.46 6.12 38.72
C PRO A 104 -1.49 7.25 37.69
N SER A 105 -2.52 8.08 37.69
CA SER A 105 -2.73 9.15 36.71
C SER A 105 -3.10 10.47 37.39
N GLN A 106 -2.61 11.58 36.82
CA GLN A 106 -3.06 12.92 37.17
C GLN A 106 -4.50 13.20 36.73
N PHE A 107 -5.05 12.37 35.84
CA PHE A 107 -6.40 12.50 35.30
C PHE A 107 -7.39 11.65 36.08
N ALA A 108 -8.67 12.07 36.07
CA ALA A 108 -9.74 11.27 36.65
C ALA A 108 -9.84 9.90 35.94
N MET A 109 -10.19 8.86 36.69
CA MET A 109 -10.29 7.49 36.20
C MET A 109 -11.56 6.78 36.65
N ARG A 110 -11.96 5.80 35.85
CA ARG A 110 -13.07 4.89 36.15
C ARG A 110 -12.55 3.47 36.09
N GLY A 111 -12.92 2.68 37.08
CA GLY A 111 -12.44 1.31 37.16
C GLY A 111 -13.43 0.37 37.80
N MET A 112 -13.02 -0.88 37.84
CA MET A 112 -13.71 -1.98 38.49
C MET A 112 -12.68 -2.81 39.22
N GLN A 113 -13.04 -3.27 40.42
CA GLN A 113 -12.37 -4.39 41.07
C GLN A 113 -13.25 -5.63 41.04
N THR A 114 -12.61 -6.78 41.04
CA THR A 114 -13.20 -8.10 41.28
C THR A 114 -12.56 -8.71 42.51
N VAL A 115 -13.39 -9.20 43.43
CA VAL A 115 -12.96 -9.79 44.70
C VAL A 115 -13.57 -11.19 44.79
N GLY A 116 -12.73 -12.22 44.63
CA GLY A 116 -13.16 -13.63 44.70
C GLY A 116 -12.88 -14.30 46.06
N GLN A 117 -12.07 -13.66 46.89
CA GLN A 117 -11.70 -14.10 48.24
C GLN A 117 -11.61 -12.88 49.14
N ASN A 118 -11.89 -13.04 50.44
CA ASN A 118 -11.91 -11.92 51.38
C ASN A 118 -10.56 -11.18 51.36
N ASN A 119 -10.59 -9.86 51.09
CA ASN A 119 -9.42 -8.98 51.02
C ASN A 119 -8.35 -9.36 49.98
N ILE A 120 -8.74 -10.09 48.93
CA ILE A 120 -7.89 -10.38 47.77
C ILE A 120 -8.65 -9.96 46.51
N GLY A 121 -8.10 -8.98 45.80
CA GLY A 121 -8.77 -8.37 44.66
C GLY A 121 -7.83 -8.10 43.50
N THR A 122 -8.42 -8.06 42.31
CA THR A 122 -7.80 -7.56 41.09
C THR A 122 -8.70 -6.47 40.51
N GLY A 123 -8.14 -5.57 39.72
CA GLY A 123 -8.97 -4.57 39.06
C GLY A 123 -8.28 -3.90 37.90
N PHE A 124 -9.07 -3.12 37.18
CA PHE A 124 -8.61 -2.31 36.06
C PHE A 124 -9.27 -0.93 36.10
N ALA A 125 -8.57 0.07 35.60
CA ALA A 125 -9.09 1.42 35.45
C ALA A 125 -8.57 2.06 34.18
N ILE A 126 -9.37 2.96 33.60
CA ILE A 126 -9.00 3.77 32.45
C ILE A 126 -9.14 5.23 32.86
N ASP A 127 -8.09 6.01 32.62
CA ASP A 127 -8.12 7.46 32.83
C ASP A 127 -8.76 8.20 31.65
N THR A 128 -9.11 9.47 31.87
CA THR A 128 -9.73 10.31 30.82
C THR A 128 -8.80 10.66 29.66
N ALA A 129 -7.50 10.34 29.73
CA ALA A 129 -6.55 10.45 28.62
C ALA A 129 -6.44 9.13 27.82
N GLY A 130 -7.16 8.08 28.20
CA GLY A 130 -7.17 6.78 27.55
C GLY A 130 -6.05 5.84 27.97
N ASN A 131 -5.30 6.15 29.04
CA ASN A 131 -4.34 5.19 29.60
C ASN A 131 -5.09 4.17 30.45
N ALA A 132 -4.78 2.89 30.24
CA ALA A 132 -5.32 1.79 31.01
C ALA A 132 -4.31 1.30 32.05
N TYR A 133 -4.81 0.91 33.22
CA TYR A 133 -4.03 0.37 34.32
C TYR A 133 -4.75 -0.83 34.92
N TYR A 134 -3.99 -1.77 35.46
CA TYR A 134 -4.49 -2.83 36.32
C TYR A 134 -3.79 -2.81 37.67
N PHE A 135 -4.44 -3.42 38.65
CA PHE A 135 -3.87 -3.61 39.98
C PHE A 135 -4.31 -4.97 40.55
N ASN A 136 -3.59 -5.39 41.58
CA ASN A 136 -3.97 -6.49 42.44
C ASN A 136 -3.53 -6.18 43.87
N TYR A 137 -4.20 -6.79 44.83
CA TYR A 137 -3.84 -6.76 46.24
C TYR A 137 -4.21 -8.09 46.90
N ASN A 138 -3.45 -8.45 47.93
CA ASN A 138 -3.64 -9.64 48.75
C ASN A 138 -4.00 -9.27 50.19
N THR A 139 -4.36 -10.28 50.98
CA THR A 139 -4.63 -10.12 52.41
C THR A 139 -3.41 -9.54 53.12
N GLY A 140 -3.60 -8.39 53.77
CA GLY A 140 -2.55 -7.70 54.53
C GLY A 140 -1.82 -6.60 53.76
N ASP A 141 -2.07 -6.46 52.46
CA ASP A 141 -1.58 -5.30 51.71
C ASP A 141 -2.23 -4.02 52.24
N ILE A 142 -1.45 -2.93 52.30
CA ILE A 142 -1.89 -1.61 52.78
C ILE A 142 -2.02 -0.58 51.65
N ALA A 143 -1.76 -0.98 50.40
CA ALA A 143 -1.86 -0.17 49.20
C ALA A 143 -1.98 -1.06 47.96
N ILE A 144 -2.48 -0.50 46.85
CA ILE A 144 -2.42 -1.13 45.52
C ILE A 144 -1.21 -0.64 44.75
N THR A 145 -0.59 -1.55 44.00
CA THR A 145 0.39 -1.19 42.98
C THR A 145 -0.28 -1.19 41.61
N TRP A 146 -0.24 -0.05 40.95
CA TRP A 146 -0.79 0.13 39.62
C TRP A 146 0.22 -0.20 38.55
N ASN A 147 -0.23 -0.96 37.55
CA ASN A 147 0.57 -1.38 36.42
C ASN A 147 -0.12 -0.90 35.14
N ARG A 148 0.63 -0.16 34.30
CA ARG A 148 0.11 0.37 33.03
C ARG A 148 -0.02 -0.73 31.98
N ILE A 149 -1.07 -0.66 31.15
CA ILE A 149 -1.27 -1.49 29.97
C ILE A 149 -1.34 -0.58 28.73
N PRO A 150 -0.50 -0.81 27.70
CA PRO A 150 0.65 -1.74 27.67
C PRO A 150 1.77 -1.29 28.62
N SER A 151 2.59 -2.24 29.09
CA SER A 151 3.73 -1.92 29.95
C SER A 151 4.81 -1.18 29.15
N THR A 152 5.72 -0.47 29.83
CA THR A 152 6.90 0.13 29.17
C THR A 152 7.73 -0.93 28.44
N SER A 153 7.79 -2.16 28.97
CA SER A 153 8.45 -3.29 28.32
C SER A 153 7.76 -3.66 27.00
N ASP A 154 6.42 -3.72 26.98
CA ASP A 154 5.65 -4.02 25.77
C ASP A 154 5.81 -2.92 24.71
N ILE A 155 5.74 -1.66 25.13
CA ILE A 155 5.96 -0.50 24.25
C ILE A 155 7.36 -0.57 23.64
N ASN A 156 8.39 -0.82 24.45
CA ASN A 156 9.76 -0.96 23.96
C ASN A 156 9.90 -2.16 23.03
N LYS A 157 9.27 -3.29 23.33
CA LYS A 157 9.26 -4.48 22.48
C LYS A 157 8.62 -4.18 21.12
N TRP A 158 7.52 -3.43 21.08
CA TRP A 158 6.86 -3.04 19.83
C TRP A 158 7.69 -2.03 19.04
N ASN A 159 8.21 -1.00 19.70
CA ASN A 159 9.10 -0.02 19.06
C ASN A 159 10.38 -0.67 18.50
N ASN A 160 10.89 -1.70 19.16
CA ASN A 160 12.05 -2.47 18.73
C ASN A 160 11.69 -3.69 17.84
N SER A 161 10.41 -3.86 17.44
CA SER A 161 9.97 -5.02 16.66
C SER A 161 10.52 -5.03 15.24
N GLN A 162 10.81 -3.85 14.68
CA GLN A 162 11.54 -3.73 13.42
C GLN A 162 13.04 -3.91 13.66
N LEU A 163 13.53 -5.14 13.55
CA LEU A 163 14.93 -5.49 13.77
C LEU A 163 15.87 -4.90 12.71
N HIS A 164 15.39 -4.81 11.46
CA HIS A 164 16.15 -4.25 10.34
C HIS A 164 15.31 -3.22 9.59
N LYS A 165 15.90 -2.03 9.41
CA LYS A 165 15.25 -0.91 8.74
C LYS A 165 15.64 -0.90 7.27
N ILE A 166 14.65 -0.77 6.40
CA ILE A 166 14.86 -0.56 4.95
C ILE A 166 14.87 0.92 4.57
N THR A 167 14.39 1.78 5.47
CA THR A 167 14.30 3.24 5.36
C THR A 167 14.51 3.86 6.75
N ARG A 168 14.62 5.18 6.83
CA ARG A 168 14.63 5.93 8.10
C ARG A 168 13.24 5.93 8.75
N ASP A 169 13.18 6.27 10.04
CA ASP A 169 11.91 6.31 10.82
C ASP A 169 10.88 7.31 10.29
N ASN A 170 11.33 8.31 9.53
CA ASN A 170 10.46 9.26 8.85
C ASN A 170 10.04 8.81 7.43
N GLY A 171 10.31 7.55 7.07
CA GLY A 171 10.01 6.97 5.77
C GLY A 171 10.99 7.34 4.65
N GLN A 172 12.00 8.17 4.90
CA GLN A 172 12.98 8.55 3.88
C GLN A 172 14.01 7.45 3.62
N ALA A 173 14.57 7.42 2.41
CA ALA A 173 15.76 6.62 2.13
C ALA A 173 16.93 7.00 3.04
N PHE A 174 17.84 6.06 3.29
CA PHE A 174 19.10 6.33 3.96
C PHE A 174 19.95 7.30 3.12
N TYR A 175 20.04 8.54 3.58
CA TYR A 175 20.77 9.59 2.88
C TYR A 175 22.27 9.50 3.15
N LYS A 176 23.02 9.44 2.05
CA LYS A 176 24.48 9.52 1.97
C LYS A 176 24.85 10.88 1.39
N SER A 177 25.44 11.74 2.22
CA SER A 177 25.52 13.18 1.96
C SER A 177 26.57 13.56 0.90
N ILE A 178 26.59 14.84 0.50
CA ILE A 178 27.63 15.35 -0.41
C ILE A 178 29.01 15.47 0.25
N GLY A 179 29.05 15.54 1.59
CA GLY A 179 30.29 15.75 2.35
C GLY A 179 31.00 14.45 2.76
N GLU A 180 30.43 13.30 2.43
CA GLU A 180 31.03 11.99 2.69
C GLU A 180 31.46 11.29 1.40
N THR A 181 32.40 10.36 1.54
CA THR A 181 32.76 9.42 0.47
C THR A 181 31.95 8.14 0.65
N THR A 182 31.06 7.84 -0.29
CA THR A 182 30.28 6.60 -0.28
C THR A 182 30.94 5.55 -1.18
N ASP A 183 31.39 4.42 -0.62
CA ASP A 183 31.78 3.27 -1.43
C ASP A 183 30.59 2.34 -1.66
N TYR A 184 30.19 2.16 -2.92
CA TYR A 184 29.08 1.28 -3.28
C TYR A 184 29.34 -0.19 -2.92
N ASN A 185 30.60 -0.62 -2.79
CA ASN A 185 30.96 -1.99 -2.40
C ASN A 185 30.71 -2.25 -0.90
N GLU A 186 30.69 -1.21 -0.07
CA GLU A 186 30.43 -1.29 1.37
C GLU A 186 28.93 -1.25 1.70
N MET A 187 28.10 -0.91 0.71
CA MET A 187 26.65 -0.82 0.83
C MET A 187 25.99 -2.20 0.74
N THR A 188 26.21 -3.03 1.75
CA THR A 188 25.82 -4.46 1.74
C THR A 188 24.53 -4.77 2.48
N GLU A 189 23.99 -3.83 3.24
CA GLU A 189 22.78 -4.01 4.02
C GLU A 189 21.53 -3.76 3.16
N THR A 190 20.50 -4.61 3.31
CA THR A 190 19.22 -4.41 2.63
C THR A 190 18.63 -3.05 3.00
N GLY A 191 18.30 -2.25 1.99
CA GLY A 191 17.73 -0.94 2.23
C GLY A 191 17.58 -0.08 0.98
N MET A 192 16.89 1.04 1.16
CA MET A 192 16.74 2.09 0.17
C MET A 192 17.64 3.27 0.56
N TYR A 193 18.47 3.70 -0.37
CA TYR A 193 19.48 4.73 -0.14
C TYR A 193 19.33 5.86 -1.15
N LEU A 194 19.60 7.09 -0.70
CA LEU A 194 19.81 8.23 -1.57
C LEU A 194 21.28 8.63 -1.46
N ILE A 195 22.03 8.40 -2.52
CA ILE A 195 23.45 8.73 -2.62
C ILE A 195 23.60 10.06 -3.33
N TYR A 196 24.01 11.07 -2.58
CA TYR A 196 24.10 12.46 -3.05
C TYR A 196 25.54 12.90 -3.30
N ASN A 197 26.37 11.96 -3.73
CA ASN A 197 27.75 12.14 -4.19
C ASN A 197 28.03 11.11 -5.30
N THR A 198 29.16 11.24 -6.00
CA THR A 198 29.54 10.31 -7.08
C THR A 198 29.88 8.91 -6.57
N GLY A 199 30.33 8.81 -5.32
CA GLY A 199 30.82 7.60 -4.68
C GLY A 199 32.05 6.97 -5.35
N LEU A 200 32.52 5.89 -4.73
CA LEU A 200 33.54 4.98 -5.24
C LEU A 200 32.88 3.69 -5.71
N ASN A 201 33.42 3.06 -6.76
CA ASN A 201 32.92 1.79 -7.30
C ASN A 201 31.43 1.80 -7.75
N GLY A 202 30.85 2.98 -7.97
CA GLY A 202 29.54 3.16 -8.62
C GLY A 202 29.66 3.26 -10.15
N PRO A 203 28.54 3.28 -10.89
CA PRO A 203 28.52 3.54 -12.33
C PRO A 203 29.10 4.91 -12.67
N LYS A 204 29.97 4.97 -13.68
CA LYS A 204 30.72 6.18 -14.05
C LYS A 204 29.82 7.30 -14.58
N GLU A 205 28.65 6.93 -15.10
CA GLU A 205 27.70 7.82 -15.75
C GLU A 205 26.77 8.55 -14.76
N ILE A 206 26.74 8.13 -13.48
CA ILE A 206 25.82 8.67 -12.47
C ILE A 206 26.59 9.44 -11.41
N ARG A 207 26.09 10.62 -11.06
CA ARG A 207 26.64 11.47 -9.98
C ARG A 207 25.84 11.44 -8.69
N ARG A 208 24.59 10.99 -8.75
CA ARG A 208 23.66 10.87 -7.63
C ARG A 208 22.67 9.75 -7.93
N ALA A 209 22.37 8.90 -6.95
CA ALA A 209 21.59 7.71 -7.19
C ALA A 209 20.53 7.47 -6.11
N PHE A 210 19.35 7.04 -6.53
CA PHE A 210 18.51 6.20 -5.67
C PHE A 210 18.98 4.77 -5.82
N MET A 211 19.27 4.12 -4.70
CA MET A 211 19.83 2.77 -4.68
C MET A 211 18.96 1.86 -3.83
N ILE A 212 18.75 0.65 -4.34
CA ILE A 212 18.11 -0.44 -3.62
C ILE A 212 19.14 -1.55 -3.47
N VAL A 213 19.35 -1.98 -2.23
CA VAL A 213 20.15 -3.17 -1.91
C VAL A 213 19.20 -4.25 -1.43
N ILE A 214 19.29 -5.43 -2.04
CA ILE A 214 18.58 -6.63 -1.60
C ILE A 214 19.63 -7.67 -1.22
N SER A 215 19.83 -7.87 0.08
CA SER A 215 20.86 -8.74 0.63
C SER A 215 20.30 -10.08 1.09
N TYR A 216 20.94 -11.16 0.65
CA TYR A 216 20.79 -12.53 1.13
C TYR A 216 22.11 -12.97 1.80
N GLY A 217 22.70 -12.09 2.62
CA GLY A 217 24.02 -12.30 3.22
C GLY A 217 25.15 -11.93 2.27
N ASN A 218 25.95 -12.91 1.85
CA ASN A 218 27.10 -12.66 0.98
C ASN A 218 26.69 -12.32 -0.46
N THR A 219 25.60 -12.92 -0.92
CA THR A 219 25.01 -12.61 -2.21
C THR A 219 24.02 -11.48 -2.05
N LEU A 220 24.18 -10.42 -2.84
CA LEU A 220 23.25 -9.31 -2.81
C LEU A 220 23.14 -8.64 -4.19
N LEU A 221 21.96 -8.12 -4.47
CA LEU A 221 21.66 -7.31 -5.64
C LEU A 221 21.74 -5.84 -5.26
N GLN A 222 22.44 -5.06 -6.07
CA GLN A 222 22.35 -3.60 -6.05
C GLN A 222 21.69 -3.15 -7.34
N THR A 223 20.64 -2.35 -7.20
CA THR A 223 20.00 -1.64 -8.33
C THR A 223 20.06 -0.16 -8.05
N ILE A 224 20.44 0.63 -9.04
CA ILE A 224 20.49 2.08 -8.91
C ILE A 224 19.74 2.77 -10.03
N TYR A 225 19.19 3.93 -9.71
CA TYR A 225 18.48 4.83 -10.61
C TYR A 225 19.13 6.21 -10.52
N ASP A 226 19.36 6.84 -11.67
CA ASP A 226 19.85 8.22 -11.76
C ASP A 226 18.88 9.16 -11.02
N ALA A 227 19.35 9.76 -9.93
CA ALA A 227 18.54 10.66 -9.12
C ALA A 227 18.47 12.09 -9.69
N VAL A 228 19.19 12.38 -10.78
CA VAL A 228 19.18 13.69 -11.43
C VAL A 228 18.12 13.75 -12.53
N ASN A 229 18.21 12.85 -13.52
CA ASN A 229 17.30 12.89 -14.67
C ASN A 229 16.31 11.73 -14.70
N GLY A 230 16.53 10.68 -13.90
CA GLY A 230 15.68 9.48 -13.91
C GLY A 230 15.79 8.65 -15.19
N ILE A 231 16.83 8.87 -16.00
CA ILE A 231 16.93 8.27 -17.35
C ILE A 231 17.68 6.92 -17.30
N ASN A 232 18.72 6.83 -16.48
CA ASN A 232 19.59 5.66 -16.45
C ASN A 232 19.32 4.82 -15.21
N SER A 233 19.36 3.50 -15.38
CA SER A 233 19.36 2.53 -14.29
C SER A 233 20.40 1.45 -14.52
N PHE A 234 21.02 0.99 -13.44
CA PHE A 234 22.07 -0.02 -13.48
C PHE A 234 21.82 -1.08 -12.41
N CYS A 235 22.27 -2.30 -12.67
CA CYS A 235 22.29 -3.34 -11.66
C CYS A 235 23.63 -4.06 -11.62
N ARG A 236 23.96 -4.63 -10.46
CA ARG A 236 25.07 -5.56 -10.29
C ARG A 236 24.79 -6.52 -9.14
N ILE A 237 25.53 -7.62 -9.11
CA ILE A 237 25.42 -8.63 -8.07
C ILE A 237 26.76 -8.78 -7.36
N ARG A 238 26.74 -8.92 -6.04
CA ARG A 238 27.85 -9.51 -5.29
C ARG A 238 27.66 -11.01 -5.28
N LYS A 239 28.67 -11.76 -5.71
CA LYS A 239 28.66 -13.22 -5.73
C LYS A 239 29.00 -13.77 -4.34
N THR A 240 28.80 -15.08 -4.17
CA THR A 240 29.10 -15.80 -2.93
C THR A 240 30.58 -15.77 -2.54
N ASP A 241 31.48 -15.58 -3.51
CA ASP A 241 32.93 -15.43 -3.32
C ASP A 241 33.37 -14.00 -2.97
N TYR A 242 32.41 -13.13 -2.63
CA TYR A 242 32.57 -11.71 -2.29
C TYR A 242 33.00 -10.80 -3.45
N THR A 243 33.15 -11.32 -4.67
CA THR A 243 33.45 -10.52 -5.86
C THR A 243 32.20 -9.82 -6.39
N TRP A 244 32.39 -8.65 -6.99
CA TRP A 244 31.33 -7.89 -7.64
C TRP A 244 31.31 -8.19 -9.14
N THR A 245 30.12 -8.32 -9.71
CA THR A 245 29.99 -8.13 -11.16
C THR A 245 30.17 -6.66 -11.51
N GLU A 246 30.51 -6.40 -12.76
CA GLU A 246 30.43 -5.05 -13.31
C GLU A 246 29.00 -4.50 -13.20
N TRP A 247 28.90 -3.17 -13.25
CA TRP A 247 27.60 -2.51 -13.35
C TRP A 247 27.07 -2.63 -14.77
N GLU A 248 25.89 -3.21 -14.90
CA GLU A 248 25.21 -3.35 -16.19
C GLU A 248 24.09 -2.32 -16.32
N LYS A 249 24.16 -1.49 -17.38
CA LYS A 249 23.11 -0.52 -17.70
C LYS A 249 21.88 -1.25 -18.25
N GLN A 250 20.72 -0.97 -17.69
CA GLN A 250 19.44 -1.41 -18.25
C GLN A 250 19.06 -0.48 -19.40
N LEU A 251 18.76 -1.06 -20.57
CA LEU A 251 18.37 -0.30 -21.77
C LEU A 251 16.88 0.04 -21.74
N THR A 252 16.55 1.24 -22.19
CA THR A 252 15.17 1.70 -22.37
C THR A 252 14.77 1.65 -23.85
N SER A 253 13.47 1.78 -24.15
CA SER A 253 13.02 1.91 -25.55
C SER A 253 13.65 3.10 -26.27
N SER A 254 14.05 4.16 -25.55
CA SER A 254 14.74 5.30 -26.14
C SER A 254 16.17 4.96 -26.59
N ASP A 255 16.86 4.08 -25.86
CA ASP A 255 18.17 3.55 -26.27
C ASP A 255 18.05 2.64 -27.51
N LEU A 256 16.86 2.10 -27.78
CA LEU A 256 16.55 1.30 -28.98
C LEU A 256 16.10 2.16 -30.17
N ASN A 257 15.46 3.30 -29.91
CA ASN A 257 14.99 4.25 -30.92
C ASN A 257 16.13 5.17 -31.37
N ALA A 258 16.89 4.75 -32.38
CA ALA A 258 17.96 5.57 -32.93
C ALA A 258 17.46 6.58 -33.97
N ALA A 259 17.93 7.82 -33.84
CA ALA A 259 17.72 8.85 -34.85
C ALA A 259 18.43 8.49 -36.17
N TRP A 260 17.88 8.94 -37.28
CA TRP A 260 18.47 8.80 -38.61
C TRP A 260 19.10 10.12 -39.04
N TYR A 261 20.36 10.07 -39.43
CA TYR A 261 21.15 11.22 -39.87
C TYR A 261 21.47 11.09 -41.36
N ASN A 262 21.54 12.19 -42.10
CA ASN A 262 21.96 12.14 -43.50
C ASN A 262 23.44 11.77 -43.59
N VAL A 263 23.80 10.92 -44.55
CA VAL A 263 25.20 10.70 -44.92
C VAL A 263 25.68 11.91 -45.73
N ASN A 264 26.81 12.47 -45.33
CA ASN A 264 27.50 13.52 -46.09
C ASN A 264 28.19 12.89 -47.29
N LEU A 265 27.57 12.99 -48.47
CA LEU A 265 28.13 12.50 -49.73
C LEU A 265 29.25 13.42 -50.21
N ASN A 266 30.21 12.85 -50.94
CA ASN A 266 31.23 13.63 -51.63
C ASN A 266 30.60 14.51 -52.72
N SER A 267 31.25 15.64 -53.05
CA SER A 267 30.70 16.68 -53.93
C SER A 267 30.33 16.22 -55.35
N ASN A 268 30.88 15.08 -55.80
CA ASN A 268 30.62 14.46 -57.09
C ASN A 268 29.48 13.42 -57.05
N VAL A 269 28.79 13.27 -55.92
CA VAL A 269 27.70 12.30 -55.74
C VAL A 269 26.44 13.02 -55.25
N ASN A 270 25.35 12.86 -55.99
CA ASN A 270 24.08 13.49 -55.66
C ASN A 270 23.23 12.60 -54.74
N GLN A 271 22.62 13.22 -53.74
CA GLN A 271 21.59 12.59 -52.91
C GLN A 271 20.30 12.39 -53.71
N TYR A 272 19.62 11.27 -53.49
CA TYR A 272 18.26 11.11 -54.01
C TYR A 272 17.26 11.78 -53.05
N SER A 273 16.74 12.94 -53.42
CA SER A 273 15.99 13.84 -52.51
C SER A 273 14.77 13.21 -51.81
N VAL A 274 14.08 12.26 -52.45
CA VAL A 274 12.90 11.60 -51.89
C VAL A 274 13.26 10.56 -50.83
N ASN A 275 14.43 9.94 -50.94
CA ASN A 275 14.91 8.90 -50.03
C ASN A 275 16.43 9.00 -49.89
N PRO A 276 16.94 10.05 -49.23
CA PRO A 276 18.38 10.28 -49.17
C PRO A 276 19.07 9.19 -48.37
N LEU A 277 20.33 8.90 -48.71
CA LEU A 277 21.16 7.99 -47.94
C LEU A 277 21.35 8.53 -46.51
N LYS A 278 20.91 7.74 -45.54
CA LYS A 278 20.96 8.02 -44.11
C LYS A 278 21.68 6.90 -43.37
N TYR A 279 22.20 7.26 -42.20
CA TYR A 279 22.80 6.33 -41.28
C TYR A 279 22.18 6.44 -39.89
N SER A 280 22.25 5.35 -39.14
CA SER A 280 21.90 5.28 -37.72
C SER A 280 22.82 4.30 -37.01
N ILE A 281 23.06 4.50 -35.72
CA ILE A 281 23.99 3.66 -34.95
C ILE A 281 23.27 3.20 -33.70
N ARG A 282 23.21 1.89 -33.51
CA ARG A 282 22.65 1.28 -32.29
C ARG A 282 23.29 -0.09 -32.07
N GLN A 283 23.53 -0.44 -30.80
CA GLN A 283 24.10 -1.73 -30.41
C GLN A 283 25.38 -2.10 -31.18
N ASN A 284 26.24 -1.11 -31.44
CA ASN A 284 27.48 -1.28 -32.21
C ASN A 284 27.29 -1.82 -33.64
N ILE A 285 26.13 -1.52 -34.24
CA ILE A 285 25.81 -1.78 -35.65
C ILE A 285 25.52 -0.44 -36.31
N LEU A 286 26.16 -0.22 -37.46
CA LEU A 286 25.87 0.86 -38.39
C LEU A 286 24.74 0.42 -39.33
N TYR A 287 23.63 1.13 -39.30
CA TYR A 287 22.53 0.92 -40.21
C TYR A 287 22.60 1.97 -41.31
N LEU A 288 22.59 1.53 -42.56
CA LEU A 288 22.54 2.39 -43.74
C LEU A 288 21.21 2.16 -44.44
N ARG A 289 20.52 3.23 -44.80
CA ARG A 289 19.28 3.14 -45.59
C ARG A 289 19.15 4.30 -46.56
N GLY A 290 18.41 4.09 -47.64
CA GLY A 290 18.09 5.13 -48.61
C GLY A 290 18.91 4.99 -49.88
N SER A 291 19.08 6.07 -50.62
CA SER A 291 19.65 6.01 -51.96
C SER A 291 20.52 7.22 -52.29
N PHE A 292 21.40 7.04 -53.27
CA PHE A 292 22.11 8.12 -53.96
C PHE A 292 21.99 7.91 -55.47
N GLU A 293 22.07 8.99 -56.25
CA GLU A 293 21.97 8.92 -57.71
C GLU A 293 23.12 8.12 -58.32
N ILE A 294 22.92 7.60 -59.52
CA ILE A 294 23.93 6.78 -60.21
C ILE A 294 25.27 7.53 -60.36
N VAL A 295 26.38 6.84 -60.08
CA VAL A 295 27.75 7.31 -60.32
C VAL A 295 28.33 6.62 -61.56
N SER A 296 29.06 7.36 -62.38
CA SER A 296 29.52 6.87 -63.70
C SER A 296 30.81 6.04 -63.65
N ALA A 297 31.59 6.13 -62.57
CA ALA A 297 32.87 5.45 -62.44
C ALA A 297 32.85 4.37 -61.35
N ASN A 298 33.44 3.21 -61.66
CA ASN A 298 33.71 2.18 -60.66
C ASN A 298 34.77 2.70 -59.66
N GLU A 299 34.77 2.10 -58.47
CA GLU A 299 35.66 2.45 -57.36
C GLU A 299 35.52 3.91 -56.85
N THR A 300 34.34 4.50 -57.01
CA THR A 300 34.05 5.86 -56.55
C THR A 300 33.82 5.92 -55.03
N GLU A 301 34.54 6.79 -54.32
CA GLU A 301 34.27 7.09 -52.91
C GLU A 301 32.98 7.91 -52.79
N ILE A 302 31.96 7.31 -52.16
CA ILE A 302 30.63 7.90 -51.99
C ILE A 302 30.61 8.84 -50.78
N ALA A 303 31.16 8.40 -49.66
CA ALA A 303 31.20 9.14 -48.42
C ALA A 303 32.29 8.61 -47.48
N ARG A 304 32.60 9.40 -46.46
CA ARG A 304 33.45 8.98 -45.35
C ARG A 304 32.68 9.03 -44.04
N LEU A 305 32.41 7.87 -43.47
CA LEU A 305 31.70 7.71 -42.21
C LEU A 305 32.69 7.73 -41.04
N THR A 306 32.28 8.33 -39.93
CA THR A 306 33.06 8.27 -38.68
C THR A 306 33.01 6.88 -38.05
N GLN A 307 31.99 6.09 -38.41
CA GLN A 307 31.77 4.73 -37.96
C GLN A 307 32.56 3.77 -38.83
N LYS A 308 33.51 3.08 -38.20
CA LYS A 308 34.50 2.26 -38.87
C LYS A 308 34.29 0.79 -38.50
N PRO A 309 34.03 -0.10 -39.46
CA PRO A 309 33.98 -1.52 -39.19
C PRO A 309 35.37 -2.06 -38.83
N SER A 310 35.40 -3.17 -38.08
CA SER A 310 36.63 -3.88 -37.70
C SER A 310 37.39 -4.48 -38.89
N SER A 311 36.68 -4.69 -40.01
CA SER A 311 37.14 -5.28 -41.27
C SER A 311 36.52 -4.61 -42.48
N LEU A 312 37.10 -4.83 -43.67
CA LEU A 312 36.48 -4.37 -44.92
C LEU A 312 35.15 -5.10 -45.10
N THR A 313 34.04 -4.35 -45.02
CA THR A 313 32.72 -4.90 -45.28
C THR A 313 32.39 -4.75 -46.76
N VAL A 314 32.03 -5.83 -47.43
CA VAL A 314 31.55 -5.81 -48.81
C VAL A 314 30.08 -6.23 -48.81
N PHE A 315 29.23 -5.48 -49.48
CA PHE A 315 27.79 -5.71 -49.52
C PHE A 315 27.20 -5.39 -50.89
N THR A 316 25.99 -5.86 -51.14
CA THR A 316 25.31 -5.75 -52.43
C THR A 316 24.06 -4.91 -52.31
N CYS A 317 23.95 -3.88 -53.14
CA CYS A 317 22.84 -2.95 -53.18
C CYS A 317 21.98 -3.19 -54.43
N ALA A 318 20.72 -2.79 -54.40
CA ALA A 318 19.84 -2.91 -55.56
C ALA A 318 20.03 -1.72 -56.51
N THR A 319 19.99 -1.97 -57.82
CA THR A 319 19.90 -0.89 -58.82
C THR A 319 18.44 -0.53 -59.06
N VAL A 320 18.13 0.75 -59.25
CA VAL A 320 16.77 1.22 -59.58
C VAL A 320 16.75 1.89 -60.95
N GLY A 321 15.70 1.61 -61.74
CA GLY A 321 15.56 2.03 -63.14
C GLY A 321 15.82 0.90 -64.14
N SER A 322 16.82 0.06 -63.86
CA SER A 322 17.01 -1.27 -64.46
C SER A 322 17.26 -2.29 -63.36
N TYR A 323 16.70 -3.50 -63.49
CA TYR A 323 16.99 -4.62 -62.60
C TYR A 323 18.47 -5.01 -62.65
N GLY A 324 19.06 -5.22 -61.47
CA GLY A 324 20.49 -5.42 -61.30
C GLY A 324 20.94 -5.25 -59.84
N SER A 325 22.24 -5.31 -59.64
CA SER A 325 22.90 -5.12 -58.36
C SER A 325 24.15 -4.26 -58.48
N ALA A 326 24.43 -3.49 -57.44
CA ALA A 326 25.66 -2.75 -57.25
C ALA A 326 26.47 -3.37 -56.12
N ARG A 327 27.77 -3.50 -56.32
CA ARG A 327 28.70 -3.89 -55.27
C ARG A 327 29.21 -2.65 -54.57
N MET A 328 29.18 -2.66 -53.25
CA MET A 328 29.72 -1.60 -52.40
C MET A 328 30.64 -2.16 -51.34
N SER A 329 31.50 -1.30 -50.82
CA SER A 329 32.37 -1.64 -49.71
C SER A 329 32.49 -0.50 -48.68
N LEU A 330 32.63 -0.86 -47.41
CA LEU A 330 32.97 0.05 -46.32
C LEU A 330 34.31 -0.38 -45.73
N SER A 331 35.34 0.46 -45.87
CA SER A 331 36.68 0.15 -45.38
C SER A 331 36.81 0.36 -43.87
N LYS A 332 37.87 -0.20 -43.28
CA LYS A 332 38.28 0.04 -41.88
C LYS A 332 38.54 1.53 -41.57
N ASP A 333 38.77 2.35 -42.59
CA ASP A 333 38.98 3.79 -42.44
C ASP A 333 37.68 4.60 -42.56
N GLY A 334 36.54 3.93 -42.74
CA GLY A 334 35.22 4.53 -42.86
C GLY A 334 34.88 4.99 -44.28
N ILE A 335 35.64 4.55 -45.29
CA ILE A 335 35.38 4.90 -46.69
C ILE A 335 34.26 4.03 -47.23
N LEU A 336 33.11 4.63 -47.52
CA LEU A 336 32.01 4.00 -48.25
C LEU A 336 32.25 4.17 -49.75
N LYS A 337 32.41 3.06 -50.47
CA LYS A 337 32.82 3.04 -51.87
C LYS A 337 31.82 2.27 -52.73
N PHE A 338 31.55 2.79 -53.91
CA PHE A 338 30.86 2.08 -54.99
C PHE A 338 31.90 1.34 -55.83
N ASP A 339 31.87 0.01 -55.82
CA ASP A 339 32.87 -0.82 -56.52
C ASP A 339 32.48 -1.07 -57.98
N GLY A 340 31.18 -1.04 -58.30
CA GLY A 340 30.65 -1.24 -59.64
C GLY A 340 29.23 -1.80 -59.62
N LEU A 341 28.61 -1.98 -60.80
CA LEU A 341 27.29 -2.57 -60.91
C LEU A 341 27.15 -3.50 -62.11
N ILE A 342 26.15 -4.38 -62.04
CA ILE A 342 25.64 -5.19 -63.15
C ILE A 342 24.13 -4.97 -63.19
N ALA A 343 23.61 -4.58 -64.35
CA ALA A 343 22.18 -4.41 -64.58
C ALA A 343 21.82 -4.86 -66.01
N ASN A 344 20.55 -5.22 -66.23
CA ASN A 344 20.05 -5.61 -67.55
C ASN A 344 20.32 -4.53 -68.62
N ASP A 345 20.16 -3.26 -68.24
CA ASP A 345 20.53 -2.09 -69.04
C ASP A 345 21.19 -1.05 -68.11
N PRO A 346 22.54 -1.01 -68.03
CA PRO A 346 23.25 -0.08 -67.15
C PRO A 346 22.95 1.39 -67.43
N SER A 347 22.58 1.73 -68.67
CA SER A 347 22.25 3.12 -69.06
C SER A 347 20.94 3.63 -68.45
N LYS A 348 20.09 2.72 -67.96
CA LYS A 348 18.80 3.04 -67.34
C LYS A 348 18.85 3.02 -65.82
N VAL A 349 20.00 2.74 -65.20
CA VAL A 349 20.12 2.83 -63.75
C VAL A 349 20.13 4.30 -63.35
N THR A 350 19.23 4.67 -62.44
CA THR A 350 19.04 6.06 -61.97
C THR A 350 19.58 6.28 -60.57
N ARG A 351 19.56 5.25 -59.72
CA ARG A 351 20.07 5.31 -58.34
C ARG A 351 20.42 3.93 -57.80
N ILE A 352 21.22 3.92 -56.74
CA ILE A 352 21.56 2.72 -55.96
C ILE A 352 20.83 2.79 -54.62
N GLU A 353 20.08 1.74 -54.28
CA GLU A 353 19.34 1.63 -53.03
C GLU A 353 20.14 0.80 -52.02
N ILE A 354 20.39 1.36 -50.84
CA ILE A 354 21.07 0.73 -49.71
C ILE A 354 20.04 0.45 -48.61
N ASN A 355 20.08 -0.75 -48.04
CA ASN A 355 19.39 -1.10 -46.80
C ASN A 355 20.20 -2.18 -46.08
N GLU A 356 21.20 -1.74 -45.32
CA GLU A 356 22.27 -2.61 -44.81
C GLU A 356 22.52 -2.41 -43.31
N GLU A 357 22.89 -3.50 -42.65
CA GLU A 357 23.28 -3.53 -41.23
C GLU A 357 24.73 -4.00 -41.14
N ILE A 358 25.63 -3.12 -40.73
CA ILE A 358 27.07 -3.36 -40.72
C ILE A 358 27.56 -3.40 -39.27
N PRO A 359 27.97 -4.57 -38.75
CA PRO A 359 28.61 -4.68 -37.45
C PRO A 359 29.92 -3.87 -37.38
N LEU A 360 30.15 -3.17 -36.28
CA LEU A 360 31.35 -2.36 -36.08
C LEU A 360 32.43 -3.07 -35.24
N TRP A 361 32.16 -4.27 -34.71
CA TRP A 361 33.07 -5.04 -33.86
C TRP A 361 33.91 -6.07 -34.61
#